data_AF-A0A1H0BI78-F1
#
_entry.id   AF-A0A1H0BI78-F1
#
_cell.length_a   1.000
_cell.length_b   1.000
_cell.length_c   1.000
_cell.angle_alpha   90.00
_cell.angle_beta   90.00
_cell.angle_gamma   90.00
#
_symmetry.space_group_name_H-M   'P 1'
#
loop_
_entity.id
_entity.type
_entity.pdbx_description
1 polymer ?
#
loop_
_entity_poly.entity_id
_entity_poly.type
_entity_poly.pdbx_seq_one_letter_code
_entity_poly.pdbx_strand_id
1 'polypeptide(L)' 'MILLIDNYDSFTFNLVQVLQVLGEDPVVLRNDDKSLFELIKKAKKNTNISWTK' A
#
# COMPACT_ATOMS: atom_id res chain seq x y z
N MET A 1 1.54 -8.00 -4.96
CA MET A 1 1.17 -7.49 -3.61
C MET A 1 1.09 -5.99 -3.69
N ILE A 2 -0.13 -5.46 -3.61
CA ILE A 2 -0.40 -4.01 -3.65
C ILE A 2 -0.61 -3.54 -2.21
N LEU A 3 0.08 -2.48 -1.81
CA LEU A 3 -0.10 -1.83 -0.51
C LEU A 3 -0.80 -0.49 -0.76
N LEU A 4 -2.01 -0.33 -0.22
CA LEU A 4 -2.78 0.90 -0.27
C LEU A 4 -2.65 1.63 1.08
N ILE A 5 -2.19 2.87 1.06
CA ILE A 5 -2.04 3.69 2.27
C ILE A 5 -3.29 4.56 2.42
N ASP A 6 -4.07 4.29 3.44
CA ASP A 6 -5.24 5.10 3.81
C ASP A 6 -4.79 6.31 4.63
N ASN A 7 -5.07 7.51 4.12
CA ASN A 7 -4.81 8.76 4.81
C ASN A 7 -6.10 9.34 5.42
N TYR A 8 -7.00 8.47 5.88
CA TYR A 8 -8.34 8.80 6.34
C TYR A 8 -9.21 9.41 5.23
N ASP A 9 -9.06 8.88 4.01
CA ASP A 9 -9.82 9.35 2.85
C ASP A 9 -11.07 8.49 2.64
N SER A 10 -12.20 9.14 2.39
CA SER A 10 -13.45 8.48 2.02
C SER A 10 -13.35 7.62 0.76
N PHE A 11 -12.40 7.89 -0.14
CA PHE A 11 -12.25 7.18 -1.40
C PHE A 11 -11.39 5.91 -1.31
N THR A 12 -10.75 5.64 -0.17
CA THR A 12 -9.87 4.46 0.01
C THR A 12 -10.59 3.17 -0.41
N PHE A 13 -11.85 2.98 -0.01
CA PHE A 13 -12.61 1.78 -0.35
C PHE A 13 -13.01 1.69 -1.83
N ASN A 14 -13.15 2.81 -2.53
CA ASN A 14 -13.41 2.79 -3.96
C ASN A 14 -12.22 2.18 -4.71
N LEU A 15 -10.99 2.53 -4.31
CA LEU A 15 -9.77 1.94 -4.90
C LEU A 15 -9.63 0.45 -4.56
N VAL A 16 -9.94 0.05 -3.33
CA VAL A 16 -9.96 -1.36 -2.94
C VAL A 16 -10.91 -2.17 -3.83
N GLN A 17 -12.12 -1.66 -4.05
CA GLN A 17 -13.11 -2.32 -4.92
C GLN A 17 -12.61 -2.45 -6.36
N VAL A 18 -12.02 -1.39 -6.91
CA VAL A 18 -11.45 -1.42 -8.27
C VAL A 18 -10.37 -2.50 -8.38
N LEU A 19 -9.46 -2.58 -7.40
CA LEU A 19 -8.40 -3.58 -7.37
C LEU A 19 -8.96 -5.00 -7.23
N GLN A 20 -9.96 -5.20 -6.38
CA GLN A 20 -10.64 -6.50 -6.24
C GLN A 20 -11.35 -6.95 -7.51
N VAL A 21 -12.00 -6.02 -8.24
CA VAL A 21 -12.61 -6.32 -9.56
C VAL A 21 -11.56 -6.76 -10.58
N LEU A 22 -10.32 -6.25 -10.47
CA LEU A 22 -9.19 -6.67 -11.30
C LEU A 22 -8.55 -8.00 -10.84
N GLY A 23 -9.07 -8.63 -9.78
CA GLY A 23 -8.54 -9.87 -9.23
C GLY A 23 -7.33 -9.71 -8.30
N GLU A 24 -7.04 -8.47 -7.90
CA GLU A 24 -5.96 -8.16 -6.94
C GLU A 24 -6.50 -8.17 -5.50
N ASP A 25 -5.63 -8.52 -4.56
CA ASP A 25 -5.92 -8.47 -3.12
C ASP A 25 -5.02 -7.42 -2.44
N PRO A 26 -5.45 -6.14 -2.38
CA PRO A 26 -4.65 -5.09 -1.79
C PRO A 26 -4.65 -5.15 -0.27
N VAL A 27 -3.47 -4.98 0.33
CA VAL A 27 -3.32 -4.75 1.76
C VAL A 27 -3.56 -3.26 2.02
N VAL A 28 -4.51 -2.93 2.88
CA VAL A 28 -4.80 -1.54 3.27
C VAL A 28 -4.23 -1.27 4.65
N LEU A 29 -3.39 -0.25 4.79
CA LEU A 29 -2.89 0.23 6.08
C LEU A 29 -3.04 1.72 6.19
N ARG A 30 -3.20 2.22 7.41
CA ARG A 30 -3.22 3.67 7.64
C ARG A 30 -1.83 4.27 7.59
N ASN A 31 -1.77 5.56 7.28
CA ASN A 31 -0.53 6.34 7.26
C ASN A 31 0.23 6.35 8.61
N ASP A 32 -0.48 6.15 9.72
CA ASP A 32 0.02 6.12 11.10
C ASP A 32 0.19 4.70 11.65
N ASP A 33 -0.01 3.67 10.82
CA ASP A 33 0.15 2.29 11.21
C ASP A 33 1.64 1.95 11.47
N LYS A 34 1.93 1.43 12.66
CA LYS A 34 3.30 1.06 13.08
C LYS A 34 3.91 -0.04 12.22
N SER A 35 3.10 -0.86 11.56
CA SER A 35 3.54 -1.93 10.68
C SER A 35 3.99 -1.43 9.29
N LEU A 36 3.64 -0.19 8.92
CA LEU A 36 3.91 0.38 7.60
C LEU A 36 5.41 0.43 7.30
N PHE A 37 6.24 0.88 8.25
CA PHE A 37 7.69 0.95 8.09
C PHE A 37 8.33 -0.42 7.87
N GLU A 38 7.87 -1.44 8.60
CA GLU A 38 8.39 -2.80 8.47
C GLU A 38 7.99 -3.45 7.14
N LEU A 39 6.77 -3.18 6.65
CA LEU A 39 6.32 -3.63 5.34
C LEU A 39 7.09 -2.95 4.19
N ILE A 40 7.35 -1.65 4.28
CA ILE A 40 8.16 -0.93 3.29
C ILE A 40 9.59 -1.47 3.25
N LYS A 41 10.21 -1.77 4.40
CA LYS A 41 11.54 -2.39 4.46
C LYS A 41 11.57 -3.75 3.75
N LYS A 42 10.54 -4.59 3.98
CA LYS A 42 10.41 -5.89 3.30
C LYS A 42 10.25 -5.72 1.78
N ALA A 43 9.47 -4.73 1.33
CA ALA A 43 9.27 -4.45 -0.09
C ALA A 43 10.56 -3.96 -0.77
N LYS A 44 11.28 -3.01 -0.15
CA LYS A 44 12.55 -2.46 -0.70
C LYS A 44 13.61 -3.53 -0.95
N LYS A 45 13.64 -4.61 -0.17
CA LYS A 45 14.61 -5.70 -0.36
C LYS A 45 14.45 -6.41 -1.72
N ASN A 46 13.29 -6.31 -2.35
CA ASN A 46 12.98 -6.94 -3.64
C ASN A 46 12.93 -5.95 -4.82
N THR A 47 13.20 -4.65 -4.60
CA THR A 47 13.09 -3.64 -5.64
C THR A 47 14.24 -2.65 -5.55
N ASN A 48 15.05 -2.55 -6.62
CA ASN A 48 16.19 -1.64 -6.73
C ASN A 48 15.74 -0.19 -7.01
N ILE A 49 14.79 0.32 -6.22
CA ILE A 49 14.19 1.64 -6.44
C ILE A 49 14.95 2.67 -5.58
N SER A 50 15.88 3.38 -6.22
CA SER A 50 16.47 4.59 -5.66
C SER A 50 15.52 5.76 -5.88
N TRP A 51 14.84 6.20 -4.82
CA TRP A 51 14.18 7.51 -4.83
C TRP A 51 15.26 8.56 -4.53
N THR A 52 16.02 8.95 -5.57
CA THR A 52 16.79 10.19 -5.52
C THR A 52 15.84 11.36 -5.77
N LYS A 53 15.91 12.31 -4.85
CA LYS A 53 15.16 13.56 -4.80
C LYS A 53 15.40 14.43 -6.03
#